data_AF-A0A2D6YAM9-F1
#
_entry.id   AF-A0A2D6YAM9-F1
#
_cell.length_a   1.000
_cell.length_b   1.000
_cell.length_c   1.000
_cell.angle_alpha   90.00
_cell.angle_beta   90.00
_cell.angle_gamma   90.00
#
_symmetry.space_group_name_H-M   'P 1'
#
loop_
_entity.id
_entity.type
_entity.pdbx_description
1 polymer ?
#
loop_
_entity_poly.entity_id
_entity_poly.type
_entity_poly.pdbx_seq_one_letter_code
_entity_poly.pdbx_strand_id
1 'polypeptide(L)'
;PISKGEFQHNLWGIKDEELSGRWDWASLRKDVKKHGVRNSLLVAPMPTASTSQILGNNECFEPYTSNIYTRRVLSGEFIVVNKHLLEDLVNLGLWNEDLKQELMRANGSVQQLDNVPEEIKELYKTAWEMSMKDIIDMSRQRGYFIDQSQSLNLFMEGATMAKLTSMHFYAWKSGLKTGMYYLRTKSAVDAIKFTLDKKKEEKVPEAVAAAATTKVKAAQPAEKPVAVEPLTPGELKEMLAKSRENEDDDCLMCGS
;
A
#
# COMPACT_ATOMS: atom_id res chain seq x y z
N PRO A 1 28.70 -23.76 -5.59
CA PRO A 1 28.67 -22.71 -6.65
C PRO A 1 29.60 -21.54 -6.34
N ILE A 2 29.39 -20.87 -5.21
CA ILE A 2 30.13 -19.66 -4.85
C ILE A 2 31.66 -19.86 -4.72
N SER A 3 32.13 -21.03 -4.28
CA SER A 3 33.56 -21.37 -4.25
C SER A 3 34.20 -21.49 -5.65
N LYS A 4 33.39 -21.78 -6.67
CA LYS A 4 33.79 -21.73 -8.09
C LYS A 4 33.65 -20.31 -8.67
N GLY A 5 33.26 -19.35 -7.82
CA GLY A 5 32.90 -17.99 -8.16
C GLY A 5 31.70 -17.95 -9.07
N GLU A 6 30.66 -18.76 -8.83
CA GLU A 6 29.33 -18.61 -9.43
C GLU A 6 28.42 -17.92 -8.42
N PHE A 7 28.00 -16.69 -8.73
CA PHE A 7 27.09 -15.91 -7.88
C PHE A 7 25.64 -16.26 -8.18
N GLN A 8 24.74 -15.77 -7.33
CA GLN A 8 23.32 -16.07 -7.45
C GLN A 8 22.77 -15.72 -8.83
N HIS A 9 23.10 -14.56 -9.39
CA HIS A 9 22.58 -14.15 -10.72
C HIS A 9 23.08 -15.05 -11.84
N ASN A 10 24.29 -15.63 -11.71
CA ASN A 10 24.81 -16.61 -12.66
C ASN A 10 23.97 -17.90 -12.66
N LEU A 11 23.40 -18.29 -11.51
CA LEU A 11 22.48 -19.44 -11.40
C LEU A 11 21.12 -19.18 -12.07
N TRP A 12 20.80 -17.92 -12.37
CA TRP A 12 19.65 -17.53 -13.19
C TRP A 12 20.00 -17.36 -14.67
N GLY A 13 21.24 -17.68 -15.07
CA GLY A 13 21.73 -17.52 -16.43
C GLY A 13 22.10 -16.08 -16.80
N ILE A 14 22.12 -15.17 -15.83
CA ILE A 14 22.49 -13.76 -16.04
C ILE A 14 24.00 -13.61 -15.95
N LYS A 15 24.61 -13.01 -16.97
CA LYS A 15 26.04 -12.71 -17.01
C LYS A 15 26.33 -11.33 -16.42
N ASP A 16 27.58 -11.11 -16.02
CA ASP A 16 27.97 -9.86 -15.36
C ASP A 16 27.82 -8.65 -16.29
N GLU A 17 27.97 -8.84 -17.61
CA GLU A 17 27.82 -7.78 -18.62
C GLU A 17 26.37 -7.34 -18.83
N GLU A 18 25.40 -8.14 -18.39
CA GLU A 18 23.97 -7.83 -18.45
C GLU A 18 23.50 -7.01 -17.23
N LEU A 19 24.37 -6.84 -16.23
CA LEU A 19 24.08 -6.08 -15.03
C LEU A 19 24.25 -4.58 -15.26
N SER A 20 23.71 -3.76 -14.36
CA SER A 20 23.69 -2.30 -14.48
C SER A 20 25.06 -1.61 -14.45
N GLY A 21 26.15 -2.34 -14.18
CA GLY A 21 27.49 -1.78 -14.01
C GLY A 21 27.69 -0.97 -12.72
N ARG A 22 26.69 -0.92 -11.82
CA ARG A 22 26.78 -0.17 -10.55
C ARG A 22 27.86 -0.70 -9.60
N TRP A 23 28.20 -1.98 -9.69
CA TRP A 23 29.15 -2.67 -8.81
C TRP A 23 30.17 -3.48 -9.61
N ASP A 24 31.42 -3.55 -9.13
CA ASP A 24 32.49 -4.36 -9.74
C ASP A 24 32.40 -5.82 -9.25
N TRP A 25 31.56 -6.60 -9.95
CA TRP A 25 31.40 -8.04 -9.69
C TRP A 25 32.66 -8.86 -10.00
N ALA A 26 33.50 -8.39 -10.92
CA ALA A 26 34.70 -9.11 -11.34
C ALA A 26 35.78 -9.07 -10.24
N SER A 27 35.96 -7.91 -9.59
CA SER A 27 36.82 -7.78 -8.42
C SER A 27 36.31 -8.64 -7.26
N LEU A 28 35.02 -8.52 -6.90
CA LEU A 28 34.43 -9.30 -5.82
C LEU A 28 34.56 -10.81 -6.04
N ARG A 29 34.41 -11.29 -7.27
CA ARG A 29 34.57 -12.70 -7.64
C ARG A 29 35.99 -13.21 -7.42
N LYS A 30 37.01 -12.38 -7.66
CA LYS A 30 38.41 -12.73 -7.37
C LYS A 30 38.63 -12.88 -5.87
N ASP A 31 38.09 -11.96 -5.08
CA ASP A 31 38.21 -11.99 -3.62
C ASP A 31 37.51 -13.20 -3.02
N VAL A 32 36.28 -13.49 -3.45
CA VAL A 32 35.52 -14.67 -3.02
C VAL A 32 36.25 -15.97 -3.36
N LYS A 33 36.87 -16.08 -4.53
CA LYS A 33 37.67 -17.28 -4.90
C LYS A 33 38.93 -17.43 -4.05
N LYS A 34 39.57 -16.32 -3.67
CA LYS A 34 40.82 -16.31 -2.92
C LYS A 34 40.61 -16.55 -1.42
N HIS A 35 39.60 -15.90 -0.86
CA HIS A 35 39.37 -15.84 0.59
C HIS A 35 38.20 -16.70 1.06
N GLY A 36 37.34 -17.13 0.13
CA GLY A 36 36.09 -17.79 0.46
C GLY A 36 35.05 -16.83 1.03
N VAL A 37 33.95 -17.39 1.52
CA VAL A 37 32.89 -16.69 2.24
C VAL A 37 32.63 -17.40 3.55
N ARG A 38 32.25 -16.65 4.59
CA ARG A 38 31.94 -17.22 5.91
C ARG A 38 30.59 -17.90 5.93
N ASN A 39 29.61 -17.33 5.25
CA ASN A 39 28.22 -17.76 5.24
C ASN A 39 27.90 -18.46 3.91
N SER A 40 27.13 -19.54 3.96
CA SER A 40 26.69 -20.26 2.76
C SER A 40 25.58 -19.52 2.01
N LEU A 41 24.72 -18.80 2.73
CA LEU A 41 23.56 -18.04 2.26
C LEU A 41 23.44 -16.75 3.09
N LEU A 42 22.90 -15.68 2.50
CA LEU A 42 22.90 -14.33 3.06
C LEU A 42 21.54 -13.63 2.98
N VAL A 43 20.78 -13.81 1.90
CA VAL A 43 19.64 -12.93 1.58
C VAL A 43 18.35 -13.74 1.48
N ALA A 44 17.40 -13.42 2.36
CA ALA A 44 16.06 -13.99 2.39
C ALA A 44 15.04 -12.94 2.86
N PRO A 45 14.44 -12.15 1.96
CA PRO A 45 13.44 -11.16 2.32
C PRO A 45 12.21 -11.82 2.96
N MET A 46 12.05 -11.59 4.27
CA MET A 46 10.99 -12.16 5.12
C MET A 46 9.81 -11.19 5.28
N PRO A 47 8.64 -11.66 5.75
CA PRO A 47 7.59 -10.78 6.21
C PRO A 47 8.11 -9.92 7.37
N THR A 48 7.79 -8.63 7.34
CA THR A 48 8.29 -7.66 8.35
C THR A 48 7.16 -7.02 9.15
N ALA A 49 5.94 -7.58 9.11
CA ALA A 49 4.73 -7.07 9.75
C ALA A 49 4.96 -6.30 11.07
N SER A 50 5.60 -6.92 12.07
CA SER A 50 5.85 -6.25 13.35
C SER A 50 6.93 -5.17 13.24
N THR A 51 8.11 -5.49 12.70
CA THR A 51 9.25 -4.56 12.67
C THR A 51 9.04 -3.37 11.74
N SER A 52 8.32 -3.54 10.63
CA SER A 52 7.93 -2.43 9.74
C SER A 52 6.93 -1.51 10.44
N GLN A 53 6.00 -2.04 11.24
CA GLN A 53 5.11 -1.24 12.08
C GLN A 53 5.89 -0.44 13.13
N ILE A 54 6.87 -1.06 13.81
CA ILE A 54 7.75 -0.34 14.77
C ILE A 54 8.43 0.85 14.10
N LEU A 55 8.92 0.66 12.88
CA LEU A 55 9.66 1.67 12.14
C LEU A 55 8.76 2.61 11.32
N GLY A 56 7.44 2.42 11.34
CA GLY A 56 6.49 3.21 10.54
C GLY A 56 6.70 3.08 9.03
N ASN A 57 7.12 1.89 8.56
CA ASN A 57 7.35 1.54 7.16
C ASN A 57 6.28 0.58 6.63
N ASN A 58 6.13 0.50 5.31
CA ASN A 58 5.34 -0.56 4.68
C ASN A 58 6.02 -1.93 4.86
N GLU A 59 5.24 -3.00 4.74
CA GLU A 59 5.75 -4.35 4.90
C GLU A 59 6.66 -4.76 3.73
N CYS A 60 7.93 -5.01 4.04
CA CYS A 60 8.93 -5.62 3.17
C CYS A 60 8.98 -4.99 1.76
N PHE A 61 8.79 -5.79 0.71
CA PHE A 61 8.75 -5.37 -0.69
C PHE A 61 7.33 -5.33 -1.25
N GLU A 62 6.31 -5.28 -0.39
CA GLU A 62 4.92 -5.23 -0.82
C GLU A 62 4.53 -3.82 -1.27
N PRO A 63 3.61 -3.69 -2.23
CA PRO A 63 2.88 -2.45 -2.44
C PRO A 63 2.01 -2.11 -1.23
N TYR A 64 1.61 -0.85 -1.09
CA TYR A 64 0.61 -0.47 -0.09
C TYR A 64 -0.71 -1.18 -0.40
N THR A 65 -1.24 -1.93 0.56
CA THR A 65 -2.51 -2.66 0.38
C THR A 65 -3.74 -1.74 0.44
N SER A 66 -3.58 -0.57 1.08
CA SER A 66 -4.55 0.51 1.18
C SER A 66 -3.83 1.80 1.55
N ASN A 67 -4.32 2.96 1.07
CA ASN A 67 -3.86 4.25 1.57
C ASN A 67 -4.58 4.72 2.84
N ILE A 68 -5.50 3.91 3.37
CA ILE A 68 -6.20 4.17 4.63
C ILE A 68 -6.36 2.88 5.44
N TYR A 69 -6.01 2.90 6.71
CA TYR A 69 -6.07 1.74 7.59
C TYR A 69 -6.60 2.10 8.97
N THR A 70 -7.37 1.19 9.56
CA THR A 70 -7.88 1.34 10.92
C THR A 70 -6.88 0.72 11.89
N ARG A 71 -6.33 1.53 12.79
CA ARG A 71 -5.49 1.08 13.90
C ARG A 71 -6.33 0.99 15.16
N ARG A 72 -6.37 -0.19 15.77
CA ARG A 72 -7.02 -0.41 17.07
C ARG A 72 -6.00 -0.20 18.18
N VAL A 73 -6.34 0.63 19.15
CA VAL A 73 -5.59 0.84 20.39
C VAL A 73 -6.55 0.72 21.57
N LEU A 74 -6.02 0.71 22.80
CA LEU A 74 -6.84 0.57 24.01
C LEU A 74 -7.90 1.68 24.14
N SER A 75 -7.62 2.88 23.62
CA SER A 75 -8.51 4.04 23.64
C SER A 75 -9.54 4.09 22.50
N GLY A 76 -9.49 3.16 21.53
CA GLY A 76 -10.47 3.08 20.44
C GLY A 76 -9.89 2.68 19.08
N GLU A 77 -10.68 2.89 18.03
CA GLU A 77 -10.27 2.69 16.64
C GLU A 77 -9.93 4.03 15.99
N PHE A 78 -8.73 4.15 15.43
CA PHE A 78 -8.26 5.35 14.76
C PHE A 78 -8.03 5.08 13.28
N ILE A 79 -8.49 6.00 12.45
CA ILE A 79 -8.25 5.96 11.01
C ILE A 79 -6.91 6.63 10.75
N VAL A 80 -6.02 5.90 10.10
CA VAL A 80 -4.70 6.37 9.73
C VAL A 80 -4.58 6.36 8.21
N VAL A 81 -4.12 7.48 7.65
CA VAL A 81 -3.88 7.65 6.21
C VAL A 81 -2.41 7.37 5.93
N ASN A 82 -2.09 6.85 4.75
CA ASN A 82 -0.73 6.76 4.27
C ASN A 82 -0.04 8.13 4.39
N LYS A 83 0.99 8.21 5.22
CA LYS A 83 1.68 9.46 5.56
C LYS A 83 2.18 10.21 4.32
N HIS A 84 2.65 9.47 3.32
CA HIS A 84 3.18 10.05 2.08
C HIS A 84 2.05 10.68 1.24
N LEU A 85 0.93 9.97 1.08
CA LEU A 85 -0.24 10.51 0.38
C LEU A 85 -0.77 11.76 1.10
N LEU A 86 -0.86 11.71 2.42
CA LEU A 86 -1.33 12.85 3.21
C LEU A 86 -0.44 14.08 3.01
N GLU A 87 0.88 13.90 3.10
CA GLU A 87 1.85 14.98 2.86
C GLU A 87 1.69 15.59 1.46
N ASP A 88 1.58 14.76 0.42
CA ASP A 88 1.38 15.24 -0.95
C ASP A 88 0.05 15.98 -1.14
N LEU A 89 -1.05 15.45 -0.59
CA LEU A 89 -2.36 16.09 -0.69
C LEU A 89 -2.43 17.41 0.08
N VAL A 90 -1.74 17.52 1.21
CA VAL A 90 -1.62 18.78 1.96
C VAL A 90 -0.78 19.80 1.20
N ASN A 91 0.34 19.38 0.61
CA ASN A 91 1.19 20.24 -0.20
C ASN A 91 0.46 20.77 -1.46
N LEU A 92 -0.44 19.97 -2.02
CA LEU A 92 -1.32 20.36 -3.12
C LEU A 92 -2.53 21.21 -2.68
N GLY A 93 -2.74 21.42 -1.38
CA GLY A 93 -3.91 22.12 -0.85
C GLY A 93 -5.24 21.39 -1.06
N LEU A 94 -5.18 20.07 -1.28
CA LEU A 94 -6.35 19.22 -1.57
C LEU A 94 -6.93 18.58 -0.32
N TRP A 95 -6.13 18.43 0.74
CA TRP A 95 -6.54 17.70 1.94
C TRP A 95 -7.57 18.45 2.78
N ASN A 96 -8.80 17.95 2.79
CA ASN A 96 -9.91 18.43 3.60
C ASN A 96 -10.78 17.25 4.08
N GLU A 97 -11.77 17.50 4.94
CA GLU A 97 -12.61 16.45 5.49
C GLU A 97 -13.45 15.75 4.40
N ASP A 98 -13.91 16.47 3.37
CA ASP A 98 -14.66 15.86 2.25
C ASP A 98 -13.80 14.84 1.49
N LEU A 99 -12.56 15.19 1.15
CA LEU A 99 -11.62 14.30 0.46
C LEU A 99 -11.28 13.08 1.31
N LYS A 100 -11.11 13.27 2.62
CA LYS A 100 -10.91 12.17 3.56
C LYS A 100 -12.10 11.21 3.57
N GLN A 101 -13.33 11.72 3.59
CA GLN A 101 -14.54 10.90 3.52
C GLN A 101 -14.70 10.19 2.16
N GLU A 102 -14.28 10.82 1.06
CA GLU A 102 -14.24 10.19 -0.27
C GLU A 102 -13.19 9.07 -0.33
N LEU A 103 -11.99 9.29 0.22
CA LEU A 103 -10.95 8.26 0.33
C LEU A 103 -11.40 7.08 1.19
N MET A 104 -12.11 7.34 2.30
CA MET A 104 -12.74 6.31 3.13
C MET A 104 -13.79 5.52 2.34
N ARG A 105 -14.65 6.20 1.57
CA ARG A 105 -15.63 5.57 0.68
C ARG A 105 -14.97 4.67 -0.35
N ALA A 106 -13.87 5.12 -0.94
CA ALA A 106 -13.07 4.40 -1.93
C ALA A 106 -12.16 3.30 -1.35
N ASN A 107 -12.28 2.93 -0.06
CA ASN A 107 -11.43 1.93 0.60
C ASN A 107 -9.92 2.25 0.49
N GLY A 108 -9.55 3.54 0.51
CA GLY A 108 -8.16 3.96 0.38
C GLY A 108 -7.64 3.98 -1.06
N SER A 109 -8.47 3.70 -2.05
CA SER A 109 -8.15 3.96 -3.46
C SER A 109 -8.25 5.45 -3.75
N VAL A 110 -7.28 5.99 -4.50
CA VAL A 110 -7.33 7.35 -5.02
C VAL A 110 -7.81 7.43 -6.47
N GLN A 111 -8.02 6.29 -7.14
CA GLN A 111 -8.22 6.24 -8.59
C GLN A 111 -9.52 6.94 -9.03
N GLN A 112 -10.57 6.83 -8.21
CA GLN A 112 -11.90 7.40 -8.48
C GLN A 112 -12.10 8.81 -7.90
N LEU A 113 -11.06 9.44 -7.38
CA LEU A 113 -11.14 10.79 -6.81
C LEU A 113 -10.93 11.83 -7.91
N ASP A 114 -11.98 12.57 -8.28
CA ASP A 114 -11.95 13.51 -9.41
C ASP A 114 -10.98 14.68 -9.21
N ASN A 115 -10.77 15.08 -7.95
CA ASN A 115 -9.93 16.22 -7.57
C ASN A 115 -8.45 15.85 -7.36
N VAL A 116 -8.07 14.58 -7.54
CA VAL A 116 -6.69 14.11 -7.36
C VAL A 116 -5.98 14.05 -8.72
N PRO A 117 -4.78 14.66 -8.89
CA PRO A 117 -4.01 14.59 -10.12
C PRO A 117 -3.63 13.16 -10.53
N GLU A 118 -3.52 12.92 -11.84
CA GLU A 118 -3.21 11.58 -12.37
C GLU A 118 -1.85 11.05 -11.89
N GLU A 119 -0.86 11.92 -11.72
CA GLU A 119 0.46 11.54 -11.17
C GLU A 119 0.37 11.00 -9.73
N ILE A 120 -0.52 11.56 -8.91
CA ILE A 120 -0.79 11.09 -7.54
C ILE A 120 -1.56 9.77 -7.62
N LYS A 121 -2.52 9.64 -8.54
CA LYS A 121 -3.24 8.37 -8.75
C LYS A 121 -2.31 7.24 -9.15
N GLU A 122 -1.40 7.50 -10.08
CA GLU A 122 -0.39 6.53 -10.52
C GLU A 122 0.57 6.15 -9.38
N LEU A 123 1.05 7.12 -8.61
CA LEU A 123 1.98 6.88 -7.49
C LEU A 123 1.36 6.08 -6.35
N TYR A 124 0.09 6.35 -6.03
CA TYR A 124 -0.60 5.78 -4.88
C TYR A 124 -1.55 4.63 -5.24
N LYS A 125 -1.27 3.93 -6.35
CA LYS A 125 -1.91 2.65 -6.66
C LYS A 125 -1.75 1.67 -5.49
N THR A 126 -2.85 1.07 -5.10
CA THR A 126 -2.84 0.01 -4.09
C THR A 126 -2.47 -1.33 -4.72
N ALA A 127 -2.13 -2.32 -3.88
CA ALA A 127 -1.83 -3.68 -4.33
C ALA A 127 -2.93 -4.31 -5.19
N TRP A 128 -4.18 -3.85 -5.07
CA TRP A 128 -5.34 -4.33 -5.82
C TRP A 128 -5.45 -3.73 -7.23
N GLU A 129 -4.77 -2.61 -7.45
CA GLU A 129 -4.78 -1.83 -8.70
C GLU A 129 -3.54 -2.09 -9.55
N MET A 130 -2.60 -2.88 -9.02
CA MET A 130 -1.36 -3.26 -9.70
C MET A 130 -1.49 -4.60 -10.42
N SER A 131 -0.79 -4.72 -11.55
CA SER A 131 -0.65 -5.97 -12.27
C SER A 131 0.17 -6.99 -11.46
N MET A 132 -0.44 -8.11 -11.08
CA MET A 132 0.29 -9.19 -10.41
C MET A 132 1.39 -9.80 -11.28
N LYS A 133 1.28 -9.69 -12.61
CA LYS A 133 2.37 -10.07 -13.51
C LYS A 133 3.60 -9.19 -13.29
N ASP A 134 3.41 -7.90 -13.11
CA ASP A 134 4.50 -6.95 -12.91
C ASP A 134 5.16 -7.17 -11.54
N ILE A 135 4.36 -7.47 -10.51
CA ILE A 135 4.87 -7.87 -9.19
C ILE A 135 5.72 -9.14 -9.28
N ILE A 136 5.30 -10.12 -10.08
CA ILE A 136 6.08 -11.35 -10.33
C ILE A 136 7.37 -11.02 -11.10
N ASP A 137 7.33 -10.15 -12.10
CA ASP A 137 8.50 -9.74 -12.88
C ASP A 137 9.53 -9.00 -12.01
N MET A 138 9.07 -8.06 -11.16
CA MET A 138 9.93 -7.39 -10.18
C MET A 138 10.52 -8.39 -9.17
N SER A 139 9.74 -9.39 -8.75
CA SER A 139 10.19 -10.44 -7.85
C SER A 139 11.25 -11.33 -8.50
N ARG A 140 11.11 -11.61 -9.80
CA ARG A 140 12.11 -12.33 -10.59
C ARG A 140 13.41 -11.54 -10.68
N GLN A 141 13.32 -10.25 -11.06
CA GLN A 141 14.49 -9.39 -11.22
C GLN A 141 15.31 -9.26 -9.93
N ARG A 142 14.64 -9.08 -8.78
CA ARG A 142 15.37 -9.11 -7.48
C ARG A 142 15.85 -10.51 -7.11
N GLY A 143 15.16 -11.56 -7.54
CA GLY A 143 15.52 -12.97 -7.33
C GLY A 143 16.89 -13.35 -7.87
N TYR A 144 17.39 -12.62 -8.87
CA TYR A 144 18.77 -12.74 -9.38
C TYR A 144 19.82 -12.49 -8.29
N PHE A 145 19.48 -11.75 -7.24
CA PHE A 145 20.39 -11.38 -6.15
C PHE A 145 19.99 -11.98 -4.80
N ILE A 146 19.01 -12.90 -4.77
CA ILE A 146 18.52 -13.56 -3.54
C ILE A 146 18.91 -15.04 -3.55
N ASP A 147 19.86 -15.42 -2.69
CA ASP A 147 20.41 -16.78 -2.65
C ASP A 147 19.46 -17.79 -1.98
N GLN A 148 18.56 -17.34 -1.12
CA GLN A 148 17.44 -18.12 -0.59
C GLN A 148 16.17 -17.88 -1.40
N SER A 149 15.10 -17.37 -0.79
CA SER A 149 13.85 -17.02 -1.48
C SER A 149 13.27 -15.74 -0.86
N GLN A 150 12.05 -15.40 -1.24
CA GLN A 150 11.33 -14.22 -0.77
C GLN A 150 9.86 -14.58 -0.49
N SER A 151 9.29 -14.01 0.58
CA SER A 151 7.89 -14.24 0.96
C SER A 151 6.91 -13.42 0.11
N LEU A 152 6.65 -13.89 -1.12
CA LEU A 152 5.85 -13.17 -2.11
C LEU A 152 4.34 -13.36 -1.92
N ASN A 153 3.66 -12.35 -1.35
CA ASN A 153 2.20 -12.30 -1.37
C ASN A 153 1.68 -11.80 -2.73
N LEU A 154 0.55 -12.37 -3.18
CA LEU A 154 -0.14 -11.95 -4.40
C LEU A 154 -1.59 -11.58 -4.08
N PHE A 155 -2.10 -10.57 -4.77
CA PHE A 155 -3.39 -9.94 -4.52
C PHE A 155 -4.30 -10.12 -5.73
N MET A 156 -5.52 -10.60 -5.53
CA MET A 156 -6.43 -10.84 -6.63
C MET A 156 -7.89 -10.61 -6.24
N GLU A 157 -8.53 -9.70 -6.96
CA GLU A 157 -9.98 -9.52 -6.94
C GLU A 157 -10.66 -10.48 -7.93
N GLY A 158 -11.82 -11.00 -7.53
CA GLY A 158 -12.59 -11.95 -8.36
C GLY A 158 -11.73 -13.14 -8.79
N ALA A 159 -11.09 -13.80 -7.83
CA ALA A 159 -10.22 -14.94 -8.06
C ALA A 159 -11.01 -16.09 -8.69
N THR A 160 -10.50 -16.60 -9.82
CA THR A 160 -11.05 -17.78 -10.50
C THR A 160 -9.94 -18.81 -10.68
N MET A 161 -10.31 -20.09 -10.83
CA MET A 161 -9.31 -21.15 -11.04
C MET A 161 -8.43 -20.88 -12.27
N ALA A 162 -8.99 -20.31 -13.34
CA ALA A 162 -8.24 -19.95 -14.53
C ALA A 162 -7.18 -18.86 -14.24
N LYS A 163 -7.55 -17.80 -13.52
CA LYS A 163 -6.62 -16.72 -13.13
C LYS A 163 -5.53 -17.21 -12.17
N LEU A 164 -5.89 -18.04 -11.19
CA LEU A 164 -4.93 -18.59 -10.24
C LEU A 164 -3.95 -19.54 -10.92
N THR A 165 -4.47 -20.40 -11.81
CA THR A 165 -3.63 -21.32 -12.59
C THR A 165 -2.64 -20.55 -13.45
N SER A 166 -3.10 -19.55 -14.23
CA SER A 166 -2.21 -18.78 -15.09
C SER A 166 -1.14 -18.03 -14.28
N MET A 167 -1.51 -17.45 -13.13
CA MET A 167 -0.59 -16.75 -12.24
C MET A 167 0.48 -17.70 -11.66
N HIS A 168 0.09 -18.89 -11.18
CA HIS A 168 1.04 -19.89 -10.69
C HIS A 168 2.00 -20.37 -11.77
N PHE A 169 1.48 -20.69 -12.95
CA PHE A 169 2.32 -21.10 -14.08
C PHE A 169 3.25 -19.98 -14.54
N TYR A 170 2.80 -18.72 -14.49
CA TYR A 170 3.65 -17.58 -14.81
C TYR A 170 4.79 -17.41 -13.80
N ALA A 171 4.50 -17.49 -12.49
CA ALA A 171 5.51 -17.44 -11.44
C ALA A 171 6.54 -18.57 -11.56
N TRP A 172 6.07 -19.79 -11.83
CA TRP A 172 6.95 -20.96 -12.06
C TRP A 172 7.84 -20.80 -13.29
N LYS A 173 7.25 -20.44 -14.44
CA LYS A 173 8.00 -20.19 -15.69
C LYS A 173 8.98 -19.02 -15.58
N SER A 174 8.70 -18.08 -14.67
CA SER A 174 9.59 -16.96 -14.35
C SER A 174 10.80 -17.39 -13.51
N GLY A 175 10.87 -18.64 -13.05
CA GLY A 175 11.98 -19.18 -12.27
C GLY A 175 11.91 -18.90 -10.77
N LEU A 176 10.79 -18.35 -10.28
CA LEU A 176 10.66 -18.04 -8.85
C LEU A 176 10.72 -19.31 -7.99
N LYS A 177 11.57 -19.26 -6.94
CA LYS A 177 11.68 -20.32 -5.93
C LYS A 177 10.41 -20.41 -5.07
N THR A 178 9.90 -19.26 -4.63
CA THR A 178 8.57 -19.12 -4.01
C THR A 178 7.67 -18.37 -4.98
N GLY A 179 6.77 -19.10 -5.65
CA GLY A 179 5.83 -18.49 -6.61
C GLY A 179 4.68 -17.75 -5.94
N MET A 180 4.30 -18.14 -4.72
CA MET A 180 3.27 -17.49 -3.91
C MET A 180 3.43 -17.89 -2.44
N TYR A 181 3.30 -16.94 -1.53
CA TYR A 181 3.22 -17.15 -0.08
C TYR A 181 1.75 -17.19 0.35
N TYR A 182 1.10 -16.03 0.48
CA TYR A 182 -0.36 -15.94 0.57
C TYR A 182 -0.97 -15.43 -0.72
N LEU A 183 -2.14 -15.98 -1.04
CA LEU A 183 -3.12 -15.33 -1.88
C LEU A 183 -4.02 -14.46 -1.01
N ARG A 184 -4.06 -13.16 -1.29
CA ARG A 184 -5.01 -12.24 -0.68
C ARG A 184 -6.13 -11.96 -1.67
N THR A 185 -7.36 -12.22 -1.25
CA THR A 185 -8.56 -11.94 -2.06
C THR A 185 -9.44 -10.92 -1.37
N LYS A 186 -10.17 -10.17 -2.18
CA LYS A 186 -11.31 -9.35 -1.74
C LYS A 186 -12.58 -9.87 -2.38
N SER A 187 -13.68 -9.78 -1.64
CA SER A 187 -15.02 -9.92 -2.20
C SER A 187 -15.24 -8.79 -3.21
N ALA A 188 -15.90 -9.09 -4.33
CA ALA A 188 -16.29 -8.07 -5.31
C ALA A 188 -17.36 -7.10 -4.75
N VAL A 189 -18.04 -7.49 -3.66
CA VAL A 189 -19.02 -6.65 -2.96
C VAL A 189 -18.38 -6.18 -1.66
N ASP A 190 -18.25 -4.86 -1.53
CA ASP A 190 -17.82 -4.20 -0.30
C ASP A 190 -18.88 -4.36 0.80
N ALA A 191 -18.42 -4.51 2.04
CA ALA A 191 -19.31 -4.44 3.18
C ALA A 191 -19.91 -3.03 3.29
N ILE A 192 -21.21 -2.94 3.59
CA ILE A 192 -21.91 -1.68 3.82
C ILE A 192 -21.22 -0.94 4.98
N LYS A 193 -20.69 0.25 4.70
CA LYS A 193 -19.99 1.09 5.69
C LYS A 193 -21.01 1.94 6.45
N PHE A 194 -21.23 1.62 7.72
CA PHE A 194 -22.22 2.31 8.57
C PHE A 194 -21.72 3.63 9.17
N THR A 195 -20.44 3.97 9.02
CA THR A 195 -19.78 5.10 9.69
C THR A 195 -19.67 6.38 8.84
N LEU A 196 -20.17 6.38 7.62
CA LEU A 196 -20.06 7.53 6.72
C LEU A 196 -21.31 8.40 6.81
N ASP A 197 -21.13 9.70 7.02
CA ASP A 197 -22.21 10.68 6.95
C ASP A 197 -22.88 10.61 5.57
N LYS A 198 -24.19 10.29 5.57
CA LYS A 198 -25.02 10.16 4.35
C LYS A 198 -25.37 11.52 3.75
N LYS A 199 -24.38 12.38 3.43
CA LYS A 199 -24.63 13.74 2.92
C LYS A 199 -24.52 13.91 1.40
N LYS A 200 -24.18 12.87 0.63
CA LYS A 200 -24.16 12.95 -0.85
C LYS A 200 -24.83 11.73 -1.49
N GLU A 201 -26.15 11.66 -1.41
CA GLU A 201 -26.98 10.90 -2.37
C GLU A 201 -28.22 11.72 -2.74
N GLU A 202 -28.04 12.88 -3.38
CA GLU A 202 -29.12 13.50 -4.16
C GLU A 202 -28.55 14.09 -5.45
N LYS A 203 -28.59 13.31 -6.53
CA LYS A 203 -28.83 13.85 -7.87
C LYS A 203 -30.23 13.43 -8.27
N VAL A 204 -31.21 14.25 -7.92
CA VAL A 204 -32.60 14.11 -8.38
C VAL A 204 -32.71 14.78 -9.75
N PRO A 205 -33.18 14.11 -10.81
CA PRO A 205 -33.69 14.79 -11.98
C PRO A 205 -35.09 15.35 -11.68
N GLU A 206 -35.26 16.68 -11.81
CA GLU A 206 -36.56 17.35 -12.00
C GLU A 206 -37.30 16.76 -13.22
N ALA A 207 -38.62 16.72 -13.36
CA ALA A 207 -39.80 16.98 -12.54
C ALA A 207 -41.02 16.58 -13.39
N VAL A 208 -42.13 16.09 -12.80
CA VAL A 208 -43.49 16.53 -13.18
C VAL A 208 -44.45 16.37 -11.98
N ALA A 209 -45.26 17.40 -11.77
CA ALA A 209 -46.08 17.70 -10.61
C ALA A 209 -47.36 16.85 -10.42
N ALA A 210 -47.80 16.70 -9.17
CA ALA A 210 -49.20 16.90 -8.75
C ALA A 210 -49.30 17.07 -7.23
N ALA A 211 -50.17 17.99 -6.80
CA ALA A 211 -50.27 18.55 -5.46
C ALA A 211 -51.08 17.68 -4.47
N ALA A 212 -50.70 17.73 -3.17
CA ALA A 212 -51.63 17.64 -2.05
C ALA A 212 -50.98 18.21 -0.76
N THR A 213 -51.69 19.14 -0.13
CA THR A 213 -51.33 19.89 1.08
C THR A 213 -51.39 19.06 2.36
N THR A 214 -50.40 19.22 3.26
CA THR A 214 -50.59 19.12 4.72
C THR A 214 -49.56 19.97 5.47
N LYS A 215 -50.03 20.78 6.43
CA LYS A 215 -49.24 21.61 7.34
C LYS A 215 -48.76 20.77 8.53
N VAL A 216 -47.45 20.74 8.83
CA VAL A 216 -46.95 20.50 10.20
C VAL A 216 -45.64 21.26 10.48
N LYS A 217 -45.67 22.03 11.58
CA LYS A 217 -44.64 22.59 12.48
C LYS A 217 -43.27 23.02 11.95
N ALA A 218 -42.96 24.28 12.27
CA ALA A 218 -41.66 24.92 12.18
C ALA A 218 -40.57 24.16 12.97
N ALA A 219 -39.48 23.85 12.29
CA ALA A 219 -38.18 23.49 12.86
C ALA A 219 -37.19 24.64 12.58
N GLN A 220 -36.28 24.86 13.53
CA GLN A 220 -35.31 25.95 13.57
C GLN A 220 -34.32 25.93 12.39
N PRO A 221 -33.66 27.05 12.05
CA PRO A 221 -32.83 27.16 10.87
C PRO A 221 -31.63 26.22 10.97
N ALA A 222 -31.44 25.37 9.96
CA ALA A 222 -30.23 24.61 9.76
C ALA A 222 -29.03 25.56 9.63
N GLU A 223 -28.01 25.35 10.45
CA GLU A 223 -26.72 26.01 10.32
C GLU A 223 -26.13 25.73 8.94
N LYS A 224 -25.63 26.78 8.28
CA LYS A 224 -24.93 26.70 7.00
C LYS A 224 -23.70 25.79 7.18
N PRO A 225 -23.39 24.89 6.24
CA PRO A 225 -22.15 24.12 6.31
C PRO A 225 -20.97 25.09 6.26
N VAL A 226 -20.18 25.08 7.34
CA VAL A 226 -18.91 25.80 7.43
C VAL A 226 -17.99 25.22 6.36
N ALA A 227 -17.48 26.07 5.47
CA ALA A 227 -16.46 25.67 4.51
C ALA A 227 -15.24 25.19 5.31
N VAL A 228 -14.96 23.88 5.27
CA VAL A 228 -13.80 23.31 5.94
C VAL A 228 -12.59 23.67 5.10
N GLU A 229 -11.80 24.63 5.57
CA GLU A 229 -10.56 25.02 4.89
C GLU A 229 -9.58 23.83 4.84
N PRO A 230 -8.84 23.65 3.74
CA PRO A 230 -7.84 22.59 3.64
C PRO A 230 -6.75 22.74 4.71
N LEU A 231 -6.26 21.61 5.22
CA LEU A 231 -5.15 21.60 6.18
C LEU A 231 -3.90 22.16 5.52
N THR A 232 -3.24 23.12 6.17
CA THR A 232 -2.01 23.72 5.64
C THR A 232 -0.76 22.88 5.97
N PRO A 233 0.33 23.01 5.20
CA PRO A 233 1.60 22.33 5.51
C PRO A 233 2.16 22.68 6.90
N GLY A 234 1.92 23.90 7.39
CA GLY A 234 2.36 24.34 8.71
C GLY A 234 1.63 23.59 9.84
N GLU A 235 0.31 23.45 9.71
CA GLU A 235 -0.51 22.72 10.68
C GLU A 235 -0.20 21.23 10.67
N LEU A 236 0.01 20.62 9.48
CA LEU A 236 0.43 19.22 9.39
C LEU A 236 1.76 18.99 10.11
N LYS A 237 2.74 19.89 9.90
CA LYS A 237 4.05 19.80 10.57
C LYS A 237 3.91 19.90 12.09
N GLU A 238 3.04 20.78 12.58
CA GLU A 238 2.78 20.92 14.01
C GLU A 238 2.08 19.68 14.59
N MET A 239 1.11 19.10 13.88
CA MET A 239 0.47 17.84 14.27
C MET A 239 1.45 16.67 14.33
N LEU A 240 2.34 16.55 13.34
CA LEU A 240 3.38 15.52 13.30
C LEU A 240 4.46 15.71 14.37
N ALA A 241 4.76 16.96 14.74
CA ALA A 241 5.67 17.26 15.85
C ALA A 241 5.04 16.87 17.19
N LYS A 242 3.78 17.25 17.42
CA LYS A 242 3.02 16.89 18.64
C LYS A 242 2.86 15.38 18.80
N SER A 243 2.65 14.64 17.71
CA SER A 243 2.55 13.18 17.78
C SER A 243 3.89 12.48 18.05
N ARG A 244 5.01 13.12 17.72
CA ARG A 244 6.36 12.64 18.07
C ARG A 244 6.77 13.00 19.49
N GLU A 245 6.26 14.10 20.02
CA GLU A 245 6.62 14.65 21.34
C GLU A 245 5.64 14.23 22.46
N ASN A 246 4.48 13.66 22.13
CA ASN A 246 3.60 13.01 23.11
C ASN A 246 4.27 11.72 23.62
N GLU A 247 5.12 11.86 24.64
CA GLU A 247 5.69 10.77 25.45
C GLU A 247 4.63 10.06 26.32
N ASP A 248 3.38 10.54 26.34
CA ASP A 248 2.25 9.97 27.10
C ASP A 248 1.45 8.89 26.36
N ASP A 249 1.87 8.46 25.15
CA ASP A 249 1.40 7.18 24.61
C ASP A 249 2.32 6.09 25.18
N ASP A 250 2.02 5.76 26.44
CA ASP A 250 2.53 4.63 27.24
C ASP A 250 3.12 3.55 26.34
N CYS A 251 4.37 3.14 26.63
CA CYS A 251 5.11 2.08 25.95
C CYS A 251 4.25 0.83 25.65
N LEU A 252 3.52 0.86 24.53
CA LEU A 252 2.62 -0.20 24.04
C LEU A 252 3.32 -1.14 23.04
N MET A 253 4.65 -1.08 23.00
CA MET A 253 5.49 -2.05 22.28
C MET A 253 5.83 -3.29 23.11
N CYS A 254 5.33 -3.35 24.34
CA CYS A 254 5.26 -4.54 25.16
C CYS A 254 3.89 -4.56 25.83
N GLY A 255 3.11 -5.58 25.52
CA GLY A 255 1.87 -5.87 26.23
C GLY A 255 1.54 -7.33 26.06
N SER A 256 1.90 -8.10 27.09
CA SER A 256 1.35 -9.40 27.48
C SER A 256 -0.06 -9.69 26.99
#